data_AF-A0A0R1JPD3-F1
#
_entry.id   AF-A0A0R1JPD3-F1
#
_cell.length_a   1.000
_cell.length_b   1.000
_cell.length_c   1.000
_cell.angle_alpha   90.00
_cell.angle_beta   90.00
_cell.angle_gamma   90.00
#
_symmetry.space_group_name_H-M   'P 1'
#
loop_
_entity.id
_entity.type
_entity.pdbx_description
1 polymer ?
#
loop_
_entity_poly.entity_id
_entity_poly.type
_entity_poly.pdbx_seq_one_letter_code
_entity_poly.pdbx_strand_id
1 'polypeptide(L)'
;MGVIGMKLYDETVRHDIKPSYYGGKLDVIDFLYAIFGKAADLFMVGNIIKYVVRYPKKNGLEDLLKARTYLNRLIERTEANDSDD
;
A
#
# COMPACT_ATOMS: atom_id res chain seq x y z
N MET A 1 16.56 22.45 -26.29
CA MET A 1 16.47 20.99 -26.11
C MET A 1 15.65 20.75 -24.86
N GLY A 2 14.46 20.18 -25.01
CA GLY A 2 13.48 20.06 -23.94
C GLY A 2 13.84 18.94 -22.96
N VAL A 3 13.67 19.22 -21.67
CA VAL A 3 13.56 18.18 -20.65
C VAL A 3 12.06 17.98 -20.46
N ILE A 4 11.57 16.86 -21.01
CA ILE A 4 10.16 16.47 -20.97
C ILE A 4 9.80 16.16 -19.52
N GLY A 5 8.72 16.77 -19.06
CA GLY A 5 8.26 16.76 -17.68
C GLY A 5 8.02 15.37 -17.13
N MET A 6 8.65 15.09 -15.99
CA MET A 6 8.19 14.09 -15.05
C MET A 6 7.20 14.78 -14.11
N LYS A 7 5.92 14.78 -14.51
CA LYS A 7 4.84 15.27 -13.67
C LYS A 7 4.79 14.35 -12.45
N LEU A 8 5.18 14.87 -11.28
CA LEU A 8 5.01 14.18 -10.01
C LEU A 8 3.56 13.69 -9.96
N TYR A 9 3.38 12.37 -9.87
CA TYR A 9 2.06 11.77 -9.73
C TYR A 9 1.41 12.43 -8.52
N ASP A 10 0.22 12.98 -8.72
CA ASP A 10 -0.56 13.64 -7.70
C ASP A 10 -0.73 12.70 -6.48
N GLU A 11 -0.05 13.03 -5.39
CA GLU A 11 -0.01 12.27 -4.13
C GLU A 11 -1.39 12.22 -3.45
N THR A 12 -2.38 13.00 -3.93
CA THR A 12 -3.68 13.13 -3.28
C THR A 12 -4.68 12.02 -3.60
N VAL A 13 -4.40 11.12 -4.56
CA VAL A 13 -5.30 10.01 -4.87
C VAL A 13 -5.05 8.83 -3.91
N ARG A 14 -5.55 8.95 -2.67
CA ARG A 14 -5.77 7.81 -1.78
C ARG A 14 -6.86 6.94 -2.40
N HIS A 15 -6.45 5.86 -3.08
CA HIS A 15 -7.38 4.79 -3.43
C HIS A 15 -7.73 4.04 -2.15
N ASP A 16 -8.84 4.42 -1.54
CA ASP A 16 -9.38 3.76 -0.35
C ASP A 16 -9.64 2.30 -0.66
N ILE A 17 -8.90 1.42 0.02
CA ILE A 17 -9.02 -0.04 -0.13
C ILE A 17 -10.23 -0.56 0.66
N LYS A 18 -10.98 0.31 1.34
CA LYS A 18 -12.10 -0.04 2.23
C LYS A 18 -13.44 0.12 1.51
N PRO A 19 -14.05 -0.99 1.04
CA PRO A 19 -15.47 -1.05 0.78
C PRO A 19 -16.31 -0.52 1.95
N SER A 20 -17.50 0.02 1.65
CA SER A 20 -18.40 0.65 2.64
C SER A 20 -18.80 -0.25 3.81
N TYR A 21 -18.63 -1.57 3.71
CA TYR A 21 -18.96 -2.52 4.77
C TYR A 21 -17.86 -2.66 5.85
N TYR A 22 -16.68 -2.08 5.67
CA TYR A 22 -15.64 -2.02 6.72
C TYR A 22 -15.90 -0.83 7.67
N GLY A 23 -16.95 -0.91 8.49
CA GLY A 23 -17.39 0.13 9.42
C GLY A 23 -16.57 0.32 10.71
N GLY A 24 -15.36 -0.24 10.79
CA GLY A 24 -14.50 -0.19 11.98
C GLY A 24 -13.50 0.98 11.97
N LYS A 25 -13.32 1.65 13.11
CA LYS A 25 -12.29 2.71 13.30
C LYS A 25 -10.85 2.20 13.13
N LEU A 26 -10.62 0.90 13.33
CA LEU A 26 -9.30 0.30 13.22
C LEU A 26 -9.09 -0.26 11.81
N ASP A 27 -7.99 0.10 11.16
CA ASP A 27 -7.61 -0.50 9.89
C ASP A 27 -7.14 -1.96 10.11
N VAL A 28 -7.45 -2.84 9.16
CA VAL A 28 -7.01 -4.25 9.22
C VAL A 28 -5.49 -4.33 9.26
N ILE A 29 -4.81 -3.42 8.57
CA ILE A 29 -3.34 -3.33 8.61
C ILE A 29 -2.87 -2.99 10.02
N ASP A 30 -3.45 -1.98 10.66
CA ASP A 30 -3.07 -1.60 12.03
C ASP A 30 -3.34 -2.71 13.03
N PHE A 31 -4.45 -3.44 12.86
CA PHE A 31 -4.74 -4.64 13.64
C PHE A 31 -3.69 -5.75 13.46
N LEU A 32 -3.23 -5.98 12.22
CA LEU A 32 -2.16 -6.96 11.95
C LEU A 32 -0.86 -6.55 12.62
N TYR A 33 -0.47 -5.28 12.58
CA TYR A 33 0.73 -4.80 13.29
C TYR A 33 0.59 -4.89 14.80
N ALA A 34 -0.60 -4.66 15.36
CA ALA A 34 -0.84 -4.81 16.79
C ALA A 34 -0.66 -6.27 17.27
N ILE A 35 -0.99 -7.26 16.43
CA ILE A 35 -0.89 -8.68 16.79
C ILE A 35 0.50 -9.25 16.45
N PHE A 36 1.03 -8.93 15.28
CA PHE A 36 2.22 -9.60 14.71
C PHE A 36 3.49 -8.74 14.78
N GLY A 37 3.39 -7.47 15.20
CA GLY A 37 4.53 -6.55 15.21
C GLY A 37 5.18 -6.44 13.82
N LYS A 38 6.51 -6.48 13.78
CA LYS A 38 7.31 -6.41 12.53
C LYS A 38 7.03 -7.58 11.57
N ALA A 39 6.53 -8.72 12.05
CA ALA A 39 6.16 -9.82 11.15
C ALA A 39 4.96 -9.47 10.25
N ALA A 40 4.20 -8.42 10.57
CA ALA A 40 3.13 -7.91 9.72
C ALA A 40 3.63 -7.44 8.34
N ASP A 41 4.91 -7.09 8.19
CA ASP A 41 5.54 -6.70 6.92
C ASP A 41 5.37 -7.80 5.85
N LEU A 42 5.41 -9.08 6.26
CA LEU A 42 5.20 -10.22 5.35
C LEU A 42 3.81 -10.21 4.72
N PHE A 43 2.79 -9.75 5.44
CA PHE A 43 1.43 -9.61 4.89
C PHE A 43 1.34 -8.44 3.91
N MET A 44 2.10 -7.36 4.13
CA MET A 44 2.20 -6.25 3.18
C MET A 44 2.83 -6.73 1.87
N VAL A 45 4.00 -7.38 1.96
CA VAL A 45 4.71 -7.96 0.82
C VAL A 45 3.84 -8.97 0.08
N GLY A 46 3.16 -9.87 0.80
CA GLY A 46 2.23 -10.83 0.21
C GLY A 46 1.09 -10.17 -0.57
N ASN A 47 0.51 -9.08 -0.05
CA ASN A 47 -0.53 -8.33 -0.76
C ASN A 47 0.02 -7.62 -2.00
N ILE A 48 1.21 -7.01 -1.92
CA ILE A 48 1.87 -6.37 -3.07
C ILE A 48 2.05 -7.41 -4.19
N ILE A 49 2.67 -8.55 -3.90
CA ILE A 49 2.90 -9.63 -4.87
C ILE A 49 1.57 -10.12 -5.44
N LYS A 50 0.58 -10.40 -4.59
CA LYS A 50 -0.75 -10.85 -4.99
C LYS A 50 -1.37 -9.91 -6.02
N TYR A 51 -1.35 -8.60 -5.78
CA TYR A 51 -1.98 -7.64 -6.70
C TYR A 51 -1.16 -7.44 -7.98
N VAL A 52 0.17 -7.43 -7.90
CA VAL A 52 1.05 -7.37 -9.08
C VAL A 52 0.93 -8.62 -9.96
N VAL A 53 0.75 -9.81 -9.39
CA VAL A 53 0.56 -11.03 -10.18
C VAL A 53 -0.85 -11.09 -10.79
N ARG A 54 -1.84 -10.51 -10.11
CA ARG A 54 -3.25 -10.60 -10.48
C ARG A 54 -3.70 -9.54 -11.49
N TYR A 55 -3.04 -8.38 -11.53
CA TYR A 55 -3.47 -7.26 -12.38
C TYR A 55 -3.72 -7.62 -13.85
N PRO A 56 -2.88 -8.41 -14.55
CA PRO A 56 -3.08 -8.61 -15.99
C PRO A 56 -4.26 -9.55 -16.29
N LYS A 57 -4.79 -10.25 -15.27
CA LYS A 57 -5.80 -11.30 -15.42
C LYS A 57 -7.15 -10.99 -14.76
N LYS A 58 -7.24 -9.95 -13.91
CA LYS A 58 -8.45 -9.68 -13.13
C LYS A 58 -8.91 -8.23 -13.18
N ASN A 59 -8.22 -7.33 -12.49
CA ASN A 59 -8.72 -5.98 -12.25
C ASN A 59 -7.85 -4.87 -12.85
N GLY A 60 -6.81 -5.21 -13.62
CA GLY A 60 -5.95 -4.23 -14.30
C GLY A 60 -5.39 -3.17 -13.35
N LEU A 61 -5.57 -1.90 -13.71
CA LEU A 61 -5.08 -0.75 -12.96
C LEU A 61 -5.50 -0.74 -11.48
N GLU A 62 -6.70 -1.21 -11.14
CA GLU A 62 -7.19 -1.23 -9.76
C GLU A 62 -6.29 -2.09 -8.85
N ASP A 63 -5.80 -3.22 -9.36
CA ASP A 63 -4.89 -4.08 -8.59
C ASP A 63 -3.51 -3.40 -8.45
N LEU A 64 -3.00 -2.75 -9.50
CA LEU A 64 -1.75 -1.98 -9.40
C LEU A 64 -1.83 -0.85 -8.36
N LEU A 65 -2.97 -0.15 -8.30
CA LEU A 65 -3.22 0.89 -7.31
C LEU A 65 -3.28 0.31 -5.89
N LYS A 66 -3.92 -0.86 -5.70
CA LYS A 66 -3.88 -1.57 -4.42
C LYS A 66 -2.44 -1.93 -4.04
N ALA A 67 -1.67 -2.51 -4.95
CA ALA A 67 -0.27 -2.86 -4.71
C ALA A 67 0.54 -1.63 -4.26
N ARG A 68 0.37 -0.49 -4.95
CA ARG A 68 1.00 0.79 -4.58
C ARG A 68 0.61 1.22 -3.17
N THR A 69 -0.66 1.12 -2.78
CA THR A 69 -1.08 1.49 -1.42
C THR A 69 -0.40 0.62 -0.36
N TYR A 70 -0.26 -0.70 -0.57
CA TYR A 70 0.49 -1.54 0.36
C TYR A 70 1.98 -1.20 0.38
N LEU A 71 2.57 -0.89 -0.76
CA LEU A 71 3.98 -0.48 -0.86
C LEU A 71 4.24 0.84 -0.11
N ASN A 72 3.41 1.87 -0.32
CA ASN A 72 3.54 3.15 0.36
C ASN A 72 3.47 2.99 1.88
N ARG A 73 2.52 2.19 2.38
CA ARG A 73 2.41 1.92 3.83
C ARG A 73 3.60 1.16 4.40
N LEU A 74 4.23 0.29 3.61
CA LEU A 74 5.45 -0.41 4.04
C LEU A 74 6.65 0.55 4.09
N ILE A 75 6.75 1.47 3.13
CA ILE A 75 7.74 2.55 3.12
C ILE A 75 7.57 3.44 4.35
N GLU A 76 6.37 3.97 4.59
CA GLU A 76 6.05 4.84 5.74
C GLU A 76 6.47 4.19 7.08
N ARG A 77 6.26 2.88 7.22
CA ARG A 77 6.63 2.14 8.44
C ARG A 77 8.12 1.86 8.54
N THR A 78 8.79 1.64 7.41
CA THR A 78 10.25 1.43 7.39
C THR A 78 10.96 2.72 7.76
N GLU A 79 10.56 3.85 7.17
CA GLU A 79 11.09 5.18 7.50
C GLU A 79 10.88 5.53 8.98
N ALA A 80 9.70 5.23 9.55
CA ALA A 80 9.44 5.46 10.98
C ALA A 80 10.35 4.64 11.90
N ASN A 81 10.64 3.38 11.53
CA ASN A 81 11.55 2.54 12.31
C ASN A 81 13.00 3.01 12.20
N ASP A 82 13.42 3.51 11.04
CA ASP A 82 14.80 3.99 10.80
C ASP A 82 15.06 5.36 11.46
N SER A 83 14.02 6.12 11.81
CA SER A 83 14.14 7.41 12.52
C SER A 83 14.24 7.29 14.05
N ASP A 84 13.98 6.09 14.59
CA ASP A 84 14.05 5.80 16.02
C ASP A 84 15.41 5.17 16.44
N ASP A 85 16.33 4.98 15.50
CA ASP A 85 17.75 4.56 15.69
C ASP A 85 18.72 5.76 15.53
#